data_AF-A0AAN8XGM6-F1
#
_entry.id   AF-A0AAN8XGM6-F1
#
_cell.length_a   1.000
_cell.length_b   1.000
_cell.length_c   1.000
_cell.angle_alpha   90.00
_cell.angle_beta   90.00
_cell.angle_gamma   90.00
#
_symmetry.space_group_name_H-M   'P 1'
#
loop_
_entity.id
_entity.type
_entity.pdbx_description
1 polymer ?
#
loop_
_entity_poly.entity_id
_entity_poly.type
_entity_poly.pdbx_seq_one_letter_code
_entity_poly.pdbx_strand_id
1 'polypeptide(L)'
;MVGLVHRHEADIALGPHDLTEIRSTAIDYTAPIFSDARKFVVGQSRTEVDPFGFTLPLAPLVWVGILIALLVIAMTAVVLQVNYRRVPRHSFAHDVFFHTYRLLIQQGIEMRLEAISERIITCGWMFGSMILYWSYCSNLMSILAIRYAPQPIQTIQDLLENHKMSVIFPPGTALTDYIENVESGQLRDLVRLRDVGRYKDFRSRNQ
;
A
#
# COMPACT_ATOMS: atom_id res chain seq x y z
N MET A 1 -28.27 27.31 20.62
CA MET A 1 -27.45 28.53 20.78
C MET A 1 -27.92 29.63 19.86
N VAL A 2 -27.91 29.45 18.53
CA VAL A 2 -28.46 30.44 17.57
C VAL A 2 -29.87 30.92 17.96
N GLY A 3 -30.79 29.99 18.26
CA GLY A 3 -32.14 30.35 18.69
C GLY A 3 -32.22 31.10 20.03
N LEU A 4 -31.23 30.96 20.93
CA LEU A 4 -31.19 31.72 22.19
C LEU A 4 -30.82 33.18 21.94
N VAL A 5 -29.83 33.40 21.06
CA VAL A 5 -29.42 34.75 20.64
C VAL A 5 -30.54 35.44 19.87
N HIS A 6 -31.18 34.72 18.94
CA HIS A 6 -32.28 35.26 18.15
C HIS A 6 -33.50 35.66 19.02
N ARG A 7 -33.78 34.95 20.12
CA ARG A 7 -34.88 35.26 21.04
C ARG A 7 -34.50 36.26 22.15
N HIS A 8 -33.30 36.84 22.11
CA HIS A 8 -32.78 37.70 23.18
C HIS A 8 -32.72 37.02 24.57
N GLU A 9 -32.58 35.70 24.60
CA GLU A 9 -32.34 34.94 25.85
C GLU A 9 -30.84 34.86 26.18
N ALA A 10 -29.98 35.18 25.20
CA ALA A 10 -28.53 35.29 25.36
C ALA A 10 -28.00 36.46 24.51
N ASP A 11 -27.07 37.24 25.04
CA ASP A 11 -26.52 38.40 24.33
C ASP A 11 -25.50 38.00 23.25
N ILE A 12 -24.70 36.95 23.51
CA ILE A 12 -23.63 36.48 22.62
C ILE A 12 -23.54 34.95 22.68
N ALA A 13 -23.35 34.30 21.53
CA ALA A 13 -23.00 32.88 21.46
C ALA A 13 -21.49 32.70 21.21
N LEU A 14 -20.75 32.29 22.24
CA LEU A 14 -19.34 31.96 22.15
C LEU A 14 -19.15 30.45 21.90
N GLY A 15 -18.54 30.09 20.78
CA GLY A 15 -18.25 28.71 20.42
C GLY A 15 -17.84 28.56 18.96
N PRO A 16 -17.43 27.36 18.53
CA PRO A 16 -17.17 27.07 17.12
C PRO A 16 -18.50 27.04 16.37
N HIS A 17 -18.87 28.19 15.82
CA HIS A 17 -20.06 28.36 14.99
C HIS A 17 -19.65 28.63 13.55
N ASP A 18 -19.94 27.67 12.69
CA ASP A 18 -19.78 27.84 11.26
C ASP A 18 -20.73 28.95 10.76
N LEU A 19 -20.18 29.86 9.95
CA LEU A 19 -20.95 30.87 9.23
C LEU A 19 -21.72 30.18 8.10
N THR A 20 -23.05 30.27 8.13
CA THR A 20 -23.92 29.80 7.04
C THR A 20 -24.91 30.88 6.67
N GLU A 21 -25.35 30.89 5.41
CA GLU A 21 -26.32 31.86 4.91
C GLU A 21 -27.61 31.83 5.75
N ILE A 22 -28.18 30.63 5.96
CA ILE A 22 -29.42 30.44 6.71
C ILE A 22 -29.31 31.00 8.13
N ARG A 23 -28.19 30.76 8.83
CA ARG A 23 -28.00 31.26 10.21
C ARG A 23 -27.70 32.77 10.24
N SER A 24 -27.04 33.30 9.22
CA SER A 24 -26.75 34.74 9.10
C SER A 24 -28.00 35.61 8.90
N THR A 25 -29.12 35.02 8.44
CA THR A 25 -30.40 35.74 8.38
C THR A 25 -31.04 35.97 9.75
N ALA A 26 -30.69 35.15 10.74
CA ALA A 26 -31.29 35.17 12.07
C ALA A 26 -30.41 35.88 13.13
N ILE A 27 -29.09 35.87 12.93
CA ILE A 27 -28.10 36.48 13.83
C ILE A 27 -26.93 37.09 13.02
N ASP A 28 -26.34 38.15 13.55
CA ASP A 28 -25.13 38.74 12.99
C ASP A 28 -23.88 37.98 13.43
N TYR A 29 -22.94 37.79 12.50
CA TYR A 29 -21.63 37.17 12.76
C TYR A 29 -20.51 38.21 12.72
N THR A 30 -19.46 37.99 13.49
CA THR A 30 -18.19 38.72 13.36
C THR A 30 -17.34 38.18 12.20
N ALA A 31 -16.22 38.83 11.91
CA ALA A 31 -15.26 38.31 10.94
C ALA A 31 -14.74 36.91 11.36
N PRO A 32 -14.64 35.93 10.43
CA PRO A 32 -14.15 34.60 10.74
C PRO A 32 -12.73 34.64 11.32
N ILE A 33 -12.54 33.98 12.46
CA ILE A 33 -11.25 33.93 13.17
C ILE A 33 -10.35 32.81 12.60
N PHE A 34 -10.95 31.74 12.06
CA PHE A 34 -10.26 30.61 11.45
C PHE A 34 -11.08 30.04 10.28
N SER A 35 -10.38 29.42 9.32
CA SER A 35 -10.99 28.68 8.21
C SER A 35 -10.49 27.23 8.27
N ASP A 36 -11.41 26.27 8.32
CA ASP A 36 -11.07 24.84 8.32
C ASP A 36 -11.65 24.14 7.08
N ALA A 37 -10.91 23.16 6.57
CA ALA A 37 -11.35 22.34 5.45
C ALA A 37 -12.12 21.12 5.97
N ARG A 38 -13.23 20.77 5.33
CA ARG A 38 -13.97 19.55 5.66
C ARG A 38 -13.13 18.33 5.27
N LYS A 39 -12.94 17.41 6.20
CA LYS A 39 -12.17 16.18 6.00
C LYS A 39 -13.01 14.98 6.40
N PHE A 40 -12.81 13.87 5.69
CA PHE A 40 -13.37 12.58 6.10
C PHE A 40 -12.48 11.95 7.16
N VAL A 41 -13.11 11.35 8.16
CA VAL A 41 -12.43 10.53 9.17
C VAL A 41 -12.89 9.09 8.97
N VAL A 42 -11.95 8.22 8.65
CA VAL A 42 -12.19 6.80 8.42
C VAL A 42 -11.36 6.00 9.42
N GLY A 43 -11.90 4.87 9.88
CA GLY A 43 -11.15 3.94 10.73
C GLY A 43 -9.86 3.49 10.04
N GLN A 44 -8.77 3.43 10.79
CA GLN A 44 -7.49 3.00 10.25
C GLN A 44 -7.59 1.56 9.72
N SER A 45 -7.21 1.36 8.46
CA SER A 45 -7.09 0.01 7.89
C SER A 45 -6.03 -0.77 8.66
N ARG A 46 -6.33 -2.01 9.04
CA ARG A 46 -5.28 -2.91 9.54
C ARG A 46 -4.29 -3.18 8.41
N THR A 47 -2.99 -3.17 8.73
CA THR A 47 -1.96 -3.61 7.80
C THR A 47 -2.18 -5.10 7.54
N GLU A 48 -2.55 -5.46 6.32
CA GLU A 48 -2.67 -6.86 5.90
C GLU A 48 -1.25 -7.45 5.85
N VAL A 49 -1.05 -8.56 6.58
CA VAL A 49 0.21 -9.30 6.55
C VAL A 49 0.09 -10.32 5.43
N ASP A 50 0.74 -10.07 4.30
CA ASP A 50 0.80 -11.02 3.20
C ASP A 50 1.82 -12.15 3.53
N PRO A 51 1.40 -13.42 3.63
CA PRO A 51 2.30 -14.55 3.87
C PRO A 51 3.39 -14.70 2.79
N PHE A 52 3.13 -14.25 1.55
CA PHE A 52 4.06 -14.32 0.44
C PHE A 52 4.85 -13.02 0.21
N GLY A 53 4.81 -12.09 1.18
CA GLY A 53 5.50 -10.80 1.09
C GLY A 53 7.00 -10.87 0.82
N PHE A 54 7.64 -12.02 1.10
CA PHE A 54 9.06 -12.26 0.78
C PHE A 54 9.35 -12.37 -0.73
N THR A 55 8.34 -12.57 -1.57
CA THR A 55 8.52 -12.62 -3.05
C THR A 55 8.42 -11.26 -3.72
N LEU A 56 7.78 -10.28 -3.06
CA LEU A 56 7.61 -8.90 -3.51
C LEU A 56 8.90 -8.09 -3.76
N PRO A 57 10.04 -8.33 -3.09
CA PRO A 57 11.27 -7.55 -3.31
C PRO A 57 11.82 -7.63 -4.73
N LEU A 58 11.44 -8.64 -5.51
CA LEU A 58 11.88 -8.85 -6.88
C LEU A 58 10.67 -9.10 -7.77
N ALA A 59 10.67 -8.48 -8.96
CA ALA A 59 9.60 -8.71 -9.93
C ALA A 59 9.56 -10.18 -10.38
N PRO A 60 8.36 -10.74 -10.70
CA PRO A 60 8.23 -12.12 -11.19
C PRO A 60 9.15 -12.44 -12.37
N LEU A 61 9.38 -11.47 -13.25
CA LEU A 61 10.29 -11.62 -14.39
C LEU A 61 11.74 -11.87 -13.97
N VAL A 62 12.20 -11.23 -12.89
CA VAL A 62 13.56 -11.40 -12.36
C VAL A 62 13.74 -12.80 -11.78
N TRP A 63 12.72 -13.32 -11.10
CA TRP A 63 12.73 -14.71 -10.61
C TRP A 63 12.89 -15.73 -11.74
N VAL A 64 12.15 -15.54 -12.84
CA VAL A 64 12.32 -16.38 -14.05
C VAL A 64 13.73 -16.20 -14.64
N GLY A 65 14.24 -14.96 -14.68
CA GLY A 65 15.59 -14.65 -15.11
C GLY A 65 16.68 -15.36 -14.29
N ILE A 66 16.53 -15.40 -12.95
CA ILE A 66 17.45 -16.11 -12.05
C ILE A 66 17.43 -17.62 -12.35
N LEU A 67 16.25 -18.21 -12.56
CA LEU A 67 16.12 -19.63 -12.89
C LEU A 67 16.78 -19.96 -14.24
N ILE A 68 16.55 -19.13 -15.27
CA ILE A 68 17.19 -19.29 -16.58
C ILE A 68 18.71 -19.13 -16.46
N ALA A 69 19.19 -18.11 -15.75
CA ALA A 69 20.63 -17.88 -15.55
C ALA A 69 21.29 -19.04 -14.81
N LEU A 70 20.65 -19.58 -13.77
CA LEU A 70 21.11 -20.76 -13.05
C LEU A 70 21.27 -21.96 -13.99
N LEU A 71 20.28 -22.23 -14.84
CA LEU A 71 20.33 -23.33 -15.81
C LEU A 71 21.43 -23.12 -16.86
N VAL A 72 21.56 -21.90 -17.40
CA VAL A 72 22.60 -21.57 -18.39
C VAL A 72 23.99 -21.78 -17.79
N ILE A 73 24.23 -21.29 -16.58
CA ILE A 73 25.55 -21.39 -15.94
C ILE A 73 25.85 -22.84 -15.55
N ALA A 74 24.88 -23.57 -14.99
CA ALA A 74 25.04 -25.00 -14.72
C ALA A 74 25.36 -25.78 -16.00
N MET A 75 24.66 -25.51 -17.11
CA MET A 75 24.91 -26.14 -18.41
C MET A 75 26.31 -25.82 -18.94
N THR A 76 26.75 -24.56 -18.89
CA THR A 76 28.10 -24.18 -19.33
C THR A 76 29.19 -24.83 -18.46
N ALA A 77 28.98 -24.92 -17.15
CA ALA A 77 29.89 -25.59 -16.23
C ALA A 77 29.98 -27.10 -16.51
N VAL A 78 28.86 -27.78 -16.78
CA VAL A 78 28.84 -29.19 -17.20
C VAL A 78 29.62 -29.39 -18.50
N VAL A 79 29.41 -28.53 -19.50
CA VAL A 79 30.11 -28.64 -20.79
C VAL A 79 31.62 -28.49 -20.62
N LEU A 80 32.07 -27.51 -19.83
CA LEU A 80 33.49 -27.30 -19.57
C LEU A 80 34.11 -28.50 -18.86
N GLN A 81 33.46 -29.04 -17.84
CA GLN A 81 34.02 -30.16 -17.08
C GLN A 81 34.06 -31.46 -17.88
N VAL A 82 33.09 -31.71 -18.76
CA VAL A 82 33.15 -32.85 -19.69
C VAL A 82 34.32 -32.71 -20.66
N ASN A 83 34.57 -31.50 -21.16
CA ASN A 83 35.65 -31.23 -22.11
C ASN A 83 37.05 -31.27 -21.45
N TYR A 84 37.20 -30.70 -20.25
CA TYR A 84 38.50 -30.60 -19.56
C TYR A 84 38.84 -31.85 -18.75
N ARG A 85 37.88 -32.47 -18.05
CA ARG A 85 38.11 -33.63 -17.17
C ARG A 85 37.77 -34.99 -17.78
N ARG A 86 37.15 -35.03 -18.97
CA ARG A 86 36.70 -36.28 -19.65
C ARG A 86 35.90 -37.23 -18.73
N VAL A 87 35.15 -36.67 -17.78
CA VAL A 87 34.30 -37.43 -16.85
C VAL A 87 32.94 -37.78 -17.45
N PRO A 88 32.31 -38.90 -17.06
CA PRO A 88 31.00 -39.30 -17.57
C PRO A 88 29.90 -38.29 -17.22
N ARG A 89 29.18 -37.82 -18.25
CA ARG A 89 28.18 -36.74 -18.21
C ARG A 89 27.11 -36.87 -17.12
N HIS A 90 26.55 -38.06 -16.95
CA HIS A 90 25.32 -38.24 -16.18
C HIS A 90 25.51 -38.24 -14.66
N SER A 91 26.64 -38.73 -14.16
CA SER A 91 26.89 -38.78 -12.72
C SER A 91 27.25 -37.40 -12.15
N PHE A 92 27.78 -36.50 -13.00
CA PHE A 92 28.37 -35.24 -12.55
C PHE A 92 27.45 -34.02 -12.72
N ALA A 93 26.45 -34.10 -13.61
CA ALA A 93 25.54 -32.98 -13.88
C ALA A 93 24.74 -32.53 -12.64
N HIS A 94 24.32 -33.48 -11.81
CA HIS A 94 23.65 -33.21 -10.53
C HIS A 94 24.56 -32.38 -9.61
N ASP A 95 25.80 -32.81 -9.41
CA ASP A 95 26.72 -32.17 -8.48
C ASP A 95 27.09 -30.74 -8.93
N VAL A 96 27.22 -30.52 -10.24
CA VAL A 96 27.42 -29.18 -10.82
C VAL A 96 26.22 -28.29 -10.61
N PHE A 97 25.01 -28.83 -10.81
CA PHE A 97 23.79 -28.07 -10.59
C PHE A 97 23.67 -27.63 -9.12
N PHE A 98 23.85 -28.56 -8.18
CA PHE A 98 23.84 -28.24 -6.75
C PHE A 98 24.97 -27.28 -6.38
N HIS A 99 26.16 -27.43 -6.95
CA HIS A 99 27.26 -26.49 -6.73
C HIS A 99 26.89 -25.07 -7.20
N THR A 100 26.31 -24.93 -8.39
CA THR A 100 25.88 -23.64 -8.95
C THR A 100 24.76 -23.01 -8.12
N TYR A 101 23.83 -23.84 -7.63
CA TYR A 101 22.77 -23.42 -6.71
C TYR A 101 23.32 -22.94 -5.36
N ARG A 102 24.32 -23.63 -4.78
CA ARG A 102 24.98 -23.23 -3.53
C ARG A 102 25.59 -21.83 -3.65
N LEU A 103 26.24 -21.53 -4.77
CA LEU A 103 26.79 -20.20 -5.02
C LEU A 103 25.71 -19.11 -5.16
N LEU A 104 24.50 -19.46 -5.62
CA LEU A 104 23.38 -18.52 -5.68
C LEU A 104 22.95 -18.10 -4.26
N ILE A 105 22.83 -19.08 -3.35
CA ILE A 105 22.43 -18.87 -1.96
C ILE A 105 23.59 -18.43 -1.04
N GLN A 106 24.67 -17.90 -1.63
CA GLN A 106 25.87 -17.41 -0.92
C GLN A 106 26.59 -18.47 -0.08
N GLN A 107 26.47 -19.74 -0.43
CA GLN A 107 27.29 -20.81 0.15
C GLN A 107 28.64 -20.91 -0.57
N GLY A 108 29.65 -21.37 0.16
CA GLY A 108 31.03 -21.46 -0.33
C GLY A 108 31.25 -22.51 -1.43
N ILE A 109 32.45 -22.48 -2.02
CA ILE A 109 32.89 -23.44 -3.03
C ILE A 109 33.38 -24.72 -2.35
N GLU A 110 32.73 -25.85 -2.59
CA GLU A 110 33.21 -27.17 -2.17
C GLU A 110 33.89 -27.95 -3.31
N MET A 111 33.52 -27.66 -4.56
CA MET A 111 34.04 -28.38 -5.72
C MET A 111 35.39 -27.81 -6.15
N ARG A 112 36.37 -28.69 -6.39
CA ARG A 112 37.69 -28.28 -6.90
C ARG A 112 37.61 -27.85 -8.36
N LEU A 113 38.00 -26.60 -8.65
CA LEU A 113 38.10 -26.01 -9.98
C LEU A 113 39.55 -26.10 -10.49
N GLU A 114 39.75 -26.83 -11.59
CA GLU A 114 41.09 -27.08 -12.17
C GLU A 114 41.43 -26.11 -13.29
N ALA A 115 40.50 -25.86 -14.21
CA ALA A 115 40.72 -24.98 -15.35
C ALA A 115 40.52 -23.50 -14.99
N ILE A 116 41.33 -22.62 -15.57
CA ILE A 116 41.17 -21.17 -15.40
C ILE A 116 39.84 -20.65 -15.95
N SER A 117 39.34 -21.26 -17.04
CA SER A 117 38.03 -20.93 -17.62
C SER A 117 36.87 -21.22 -16.68
N GLU A 118 36.93 -22.34 -15.93
CA GLU A 118 35.92 -22.68 -14.92
C GLU A 118 35.94 -21.66 -13.78
N ARG A 119 37.14 -21.25 -13.33
CA ARG A 119 37.30 -20.25 -12.27
C ARG A 119 36.74 -18.88 -12.66
N ILE A 120 36.96 -18.43 -13.90
CA ILE A 120 36.44 -17.15 -14.39
C ILE A 120 34.90 -17.17 -14.41
N ILE A 121 34.29 -18.25 -14.90
CA ILE A 121 32.83 -18.38 -14.94
C ILE A 121 32.25 -18.45 -13.53
N THR A 122 32.83 -19.27 -12.65
CA THR A 122 32.41 -19.35 -11.24
C THR A 122 32.54 -18.00 -10.55
N CYS A 123 33.64 -17.27 -10.77
CA CYS A 123 33.84 -15.94 -10.19
C CYS A 123 32.81 -14.93 -10.70
N GLY A 124 32.51 -14.93 -12.01
CA GLY A 124 31.45 -14.10 -12.58
C GLY A 124 30.07 -14.42 -12.00
N TRP A 125 29.75 -15.71 -11.84
CA TRP A 125 28.50 -16.13 -11.20
C TRP A 125 28.42 -15.72 -9.73
N MET A 126 29.51 -15.86 -8.97
CA MET A 126 29.59 -15.41 -7.57
C MET A 126 29.39 -13.91 -7.45
N PHE A 127 29.99 -13.11 -8.35
CA PHE A 127 29.80 -11.68 -8.33
C PHE A 127 28.35 -11.29 -8.66
N GLY A 128 27.76 -11.93 -9.67
CA GLY A 128 26.35 -11.75 -10.02
C GLY A 128 25.40 -12.16 -8.89
N SER A 129 25.62 -13.33 -8.26
CA SER A 129 24.80 -13.80 -7.15
C SER A 129 24.93 -12.91 -5.93
N MET A 130 26.12 -12.38 -5.64
CA MET A 130 26.34 -11.42 -4.57
C MET A 130 25.53 -10.15 -4.80
N ILE A 131 25.58 -9.55 -6.00
CA ILE A 131 24.77 -8.36 -6.32
C ILE A 131 23.27 -8.64 -6.16
N LEU A 132 22.80 -9.79 -6.66
CA LEU A 132 21.39 -10.20 -6.52
C LEU A 132 20.98 -10.35 -5.06
N TYR A 133 21.82 -10.98 -4.24
CA TYR A 133 21.58 -11.15 -2.80
C TYR A 133 21.45 -9.80 -2.09
N TRP A 134 22.41 -8.89 -2.30
CA TRP A 134 22.39 -7.57 -1.70
C TRP A 134 21.18 -6.73 -2.16
N SER A 135 20.83 -6.81 -3.44
CA SER A 135 19.65 -6.13 -3.98
C SER A 135 18.35 -6.67 -3.37
N TYR A 136 18.22 -7.99 -3.23
CA TYR A 136 17.07 -8.61 -2.57
C TYR A 136 16.96 -8.16 -1.11
N CYS A 137 18.05 -8.22 -0.35
CA CYS A 137 18.07 -7.78 1.04
C CYS A 137 17.71 -6.29 1.20
N SER A 138 18.23 -5.42 0.32
CA SER A 138 17.93 -3.98 0.34
C SER A 138 16.45 -3.71 0.05
N ASN A 139 15.89 -4.33 -0.99
CA ASN A 139 14.48 -4.16 -1.34
C ASN A 139 13.55 -4.72 -0.25
N LEU A 140 13.90 -5.87 0.32
CA LEU A 140 13.17 -6.47 1.44
C LEU A 140 13.17 -5.55 2.66
N MET A 141 14.34 -4.98 3.01
CA MET A 141 14.46 -4.01 4.10
C MET A 141 13.61 -2.76 3.85
N SER A 142 13.57 -2.25 2.61
CA SER A 142 12.73 -1.11 2.24
C SER A 142 11.23 -1.40 2.43
N ILE A 143 10.78 -2.60 2.05
CA ILE A 143 9.38 -3.01 2.22
C ILE A 143 9.04 -3.19 3.71
N LEU A 144 9.96 -3.75 4.51
CA LEU A 144 9.73 -3.91 5.95
C LEU A 144 9.76 -2.59 6.72
N ALA A 145 10.50 -1.59 6.24
CA ALA A 145 10.56 -0.28 6.87
C ALA A 145 9.23 0.48 6.79
N ILE A 146 8.49 0.31 5.69
CA ILE A 146 7.21 1.01 5.46
C ILE A 146 6.06 0.03 5.60
N ARG A 147 5.31 0.14 6.70
CA ARG A 147 4.01 -0.54 6.82
C ARG A 147 2.98 0.25 6.02
N TYR A 148 2.72 -0.18 4.78
CA TYR A 148 1.66 0.41 3.96
C TYR A 148 0.30 0.15 4.65
N ALA A 149 -0.38 1.22 5.05
CA ALA A 149 -1.77 1.18 5.46
C ALA A 149 -2.62 1.60 4.25
N PRO A 150 -3.32 0.68 3.58
CA PRO A 150 -4.13 1.03 2.42
C PRO A 150 -5.18 2.06 2.83
N GLN A 151 -5.15 3.25 2.20
CA GLN A 151 -6.19 4.25 2.42
C GLN A 151 -7.44 3.81 1.67
N PRO A 152 -8.54 3.48 2.36
CA PRO A 152 -9.71 2.89 1.72
C PRO A 152 -10.49 3.86 0.84
N ILE A 153 -10.39 5.17 1.11
CA ILE A 153 -11.10 6.25 0.43
C ILE A 153 -10.16 7.45 0.36
N GLN A 154 -9.99 8.05 -0.81
CA GLN A 154 -9.33 9.34 -0.97
C GLN A 154 -10.30 10.41 -1.46
N THR A 155 -11.32 10.02 -2.23
CA THR A 155 -12.30 10.94 -2.81
C THR A 155 -13.74 10.60 -2.42
N ILE A 156 -14.64 11.56 -2.63
CA ILE A 156 -16.09 11.32 -2.48
C ILE A 156 -16.56 10.26 -3.47
N GLN A 157 -15.97 10.21 -4.66
CA GLN A 157 -16.30 9.23 -5.70
C GLN A 157 -15.98 7.80 -5.23
N ASP A 158 -14.79 7.59 -4.65
CA ASP A 158 -14.38 6.28 -4.11
C ASP A 158 -15.37 5.79 -3.02
N LEU A 159 -15.88 6.72 -2.22
CA LEU A 159 -16.88 6.45 -1.19
C LEU A 159 -18.25 6.08 -1.79
N LEU A 160 -18.66 6.74 -2.86
CA LEU A 160 -19.92 6.44 -3.55
C LEU A 160 -19.87 5.03 -4.18
N GLU A 161 -18.76 4.70 -4.84
CA GLU A 161 -18.53 3.41 -5.50
C GLU A 161 -18.36 2.26 -4.50
N ASN A 162 -17.78 2.52 -3.32
CA ASN A 162 -17.56 1.48 -2.32
C ASN A 162 -18.82 1.18 -1.48
N HIS A 163 -19.66 0.26 -1.96
CA HIS A 163 -20.92 -0.15 -1.32
C HIS A 163 -20.80 -0.71 0.11
N LYS A 164 -19.60 -1.07 0.59
CA LYS A 164 -19.40 -1.63 1.93
C LYS A 164 -19.32 -0.57 3.01
N MET A 165 -19.10 0.69 2.65
CA MET A 165 -18.88 1.77 3.61
C MET A 165 -20.15 2.61 3.81
N SER A 166 -20.45 2.90 5.06
CA SER A 166 -21.53 3.81 5.46
C SER A 166 -20.95 5.14 5.94
N VAL A 167 -21.63 6.24 5.62
CA VAL A 167 -21.26 7.58 6.05
C VAL A 167 -22.09 7.97 7.26
N ILE A 168 -21.45 8.68 8.19
CA ILE A 168 -22.10 9.17 9.41
C ILE A 168 -21.95 10.69 9.44
N PHE A 169 -23.07 11.39 9.55
CA PHE A 169 -23.08 12.84 9.78
C PHE A 169 -23.81 13.15 11.09
N PRO A 170 -23.29 14.07 11.92
CA PRO A 170 -24.02 14.51 13.10
C PRO A 170 -25.19 15.43 12.72
N PRO A 171 -26.38 15.26 13.29
CA PRO A 171 -27.54 16.10 12.97
C PRO A 171 -27.36 17.52 13.54
N GLY A 172 -27.93 18.53 12.85
CA GLY A 172 -27.92 19.95 13.28
C GLY A 172 -26.57 20.66 13.10
N THR A 173 -25.65 20.07 12.36
CA THR A 173 -24.38 20.73 12.00
C THR A 173 -24.53 21.54 10.73
N ALA A 174 -23.74 22.60 10.60
CA ALA A 174 -23.72 23.41 9.38
C ALA A 174 -23.34 22.62 8.12
N LEU A 175 -22.54 21.55 8.26
CA LEU A 175 -22.21 20.67 7.16
C LEU A 175 -23.42 19.86 6.67
N THR A 176 -24.21 19.31 7.59
CA THR A 176 -25.45 18.60 7.26
C THR A 176 -26.44 19.56 6.60
N ASP A 177 -26.63 20.75 7.18
CA ASP A 177 -27.48 21.80 6.61
C ASP A 177 -27.01 22.19 5.19
N TYR A 178 -25.70 22.31 4.97
CA TYR A 178 -25.15 22.60 3.65
C TYR A 178 -25.43 21.48 2.65
N ILE A 179 -25.05 20.24 2.99
CA ILE A 179 -25.17 19.06 2.11
C ILE A 179 -26.64 18.80 1.71
N GLU A 180 -27.60 19.00 2.61
CA GLU A 180 -29.02 18.83 2.32
C GLU A 180 -29.56 19.84 1.30
N ASN A 181 -29.03 21.06 1.33
CA ASN A 181 -29.42 22.15 0.43
C ASN A 181 -28.65 22.17 -0.90
N VAL A 182 -27.62 21.33 -1.07
CA VAL A 182 -26.92 21.23 -2.35
C VAL A 182 -27.83 20.59 -3.40
N GLU A 183 -28.02 21.28 -4.53
CA GLU A 183 -28.87 20.79 -5.63
C GLU A 183 -28.14 19.86 -6.62
N SER A 184 -26.82 19.99 -6.77
CA SER A 184 -26.05 19.25 -7.79
C SER A 184 -24.63 18.88 -7.35
N GLY A 185 -24.07 17.87 -8.01
CA GLY A 185 -22.70 17.39 -7.82
C GLY A 185 -22.54 16.25 -6.81
N GLN A 186 -21.30 15.84 -6.58
CA GLN A 186 -20.95 14.65 -5.76
C GLN A 186 -21.44 14.74 -4.31
N LEU A 187 -21.58 15.95 -3.76
CA LEU A 187 -22.14 16.16 -2.42
C LEU A 187 -23.64 15.84 -2.35
N ARG A 188 -24.38 16.06 -3.44
CA ARG A 188 -25.79 15.67 -3.52
C ARG A 188 -25.93 14.15 -3.56
N ASP A 189 -25.01 13.46 -4.24
CA ASP A 189 -25.01 11.99 -4.28
C ASP A 189 -24.72 11.37 -2.91
N LEU A 190 -24.00 12.09 -2.02
CA LEU A 190 -23.87 11.67 -0.61
C LEU A 190 -25.20 11.70 0.14
N VAL A 191 -26.10 12.65 -0.15
CA VAL A 191 -27.46 12.66 0.44
C VAL A 191 -28.26 11.47 -0.06
N ARG A 192 -28.12 11.11 -1.33
CA ARG A 192 -28.80 9.94 -1.92
C ARG A 192 -28.38 8.61 -1.30
N LEU A 193 -27.22 8.55 -0.62
CA LEU A 193 -26.86 7.38 0.20
C LEU A 193 -27.86 7.11 1.33
N ARG A 194 -28.68 8.10 1.72
CA ARG A 194 -29.81 7.90 2.64
C ARG A 194 -30.87 6.98 2.08
N ASP A 195 -31.18 7.09 0.79
CA ASP A 195 -32.18 6.25 0.13
C ASP A 195 -31.74 4.78 0.06
N VAL A 196 -30.42 4.55 0.07
CA VAL A 196 -29.78 3.22 0.05
C VAL A 196 -29.44 2.72 1.47
N GLY A 197 -29.82 3.45 2.52
CA GLY A 197 -29.55 3.08 3.93
C GLY A 197 -28.07 3.13 4.33
N ARG A 198 -27.21 3.78 3.54
CA ARG A 198 -25.77 3.94 3.77
C ARG A 198 -25.42 5.24 4.50
N TYR A 199 -26.38 6.13 4.71
CA TYR A 199 -26.27 7.33 5.54
C TYR A 199 -26.86 7.02 6.92
N LYS A 200 -26.09 7.22 8.00
CA LYS A 200 -26.57 7.05 9.38
C LYS A 200 -26.40 8.33 10.16
N ASP A 201 -27.44 8.72 10.90
CA ASP A 201 -27.31 9.81 11.86
C ASP A 201 -26.52 9.32 13.08
N PHE A 202 -25.56 10.14 13.53
CA PHE A 202 -24.72 9.81 14.69
C PHE A 202 -25.54 9.46 15.95
N ARG A 203 -26.77 9.98 16.08
CA ARG A 203 -27.66 9.72 17.23
C ARG A 203 -28.39 8.35 17.20
N SER A 204 -28.32 7.57 16.12
CA SER A 204 -29.15 6.36 15.97
C SER A 204 -28.66 5.12 16.76
N ARG A 205 -27.64 5.23 17.62
CA ARG A 205 -27.02 4.06 18.29
C ARG A 205 -27.45 3.81 19.74
N ASN A 206 -28.47 4.50 20.24
CA ASN A 206 -29.03 4.32 21.59
C ASN A 206 -30.52 3.88 21.57
N GLN A 207 -30.88 2.96 20.68
CA GLN A 207 -32.08 2.11 20.81
C GLN A 207 -31.75 0.69 20.36
#